data_AF-A0A964EGD0-F1
#
_entry.id   AF-A0A964EGD0-F1
#
_cell.length_a   1.000
_cell.length_b   1.000
_cell.length_c   1.000
_cell.angle_alpha   90.00
_cell.angle_beta   90.00
_cell.angle_gamma   90.00
#
_symmetry.space_group_name_H-M   'P 1'
#
loop_
_entity.id
_entity.type
_entity.pdbx_description
1 polymer ?
#
loop_
_entity_poly.entity_id
_entity_poly.type
_entity_poly.pdbx_seq_one_letter_code
_entity_poly.pdbx_strand_id
1 'polypeptide(L)'
;MTMELQVLVSKKGTKVVTATDLHQALEMPNHHYSVNVKKWLNDFYDFEDGIRKPVRMQDFAPRKVGDNPILDDYYLSIEFAKKITLYSRSKFKLRFAKWFDRLEMEEGSLRNLSQEQALHLAELTKAMSRVSCQEAAEREHLRTYKSRNEGQANNWWGYRAEVLGYTAEELRDKLRRHGKSAQGKNQRQLLASVDKYELVRAGVIDLFVSIGKTAEYARQMGDLAKSFAKGFALEITDDRDGMDLFSSTANANAFRELQAFMLDAA
;
A
#
# COMPACT_ATOMS: atom_id res chain seq x y z
N MET A 1 -28.48 5.33 24.85
CA MET A 1 -28.21 5.09 23.41
C MET A 1 -26.70 5.00 23.27
N THR A 2 -26.14 3.80 23.06
CA THR A 2 -24.69 3.64 22.84
C THR A 2 -24.33 4.21 21.47
N MET A 3 -23.54 5.27 21.45
CA MET A 3 -23.04 5.92 20.25
C MET A 3 -22.18 4.94 19.43
N GLU A 4 -22.40 4.89 18.11
CA GLU A 4 -21.55 4.11 17.20
C GLU A 4 -20.31 4.91 16.85
N LEU A 5 -19.15 4.29 17.02
CA LEU A 5 -17.84 4.90 16.77
C LEU A 5 -17.65 5.04 15.26
N GLN A 6 -17.56 6.28 14.76
CA GLN A 6 -17.45 6.53 13.33
C GLN A 6 -16.00 6.36 12.85
N VAL A 7 -15.82 5.56 11.79
CA VAL A 7 -14.56 5.50 11.04
C VAL A 7 -14.58 6.55 9.94
N LEU A 8 -13.54 7.38 9.92
CA LEU A 8 -13.29 8.37 8.88
C LEU A 8 -12.15 7.88 8.00
N VAL A 9 -12.20 8.21 6.71
CA VAL A 9 -11.16 7.85 5.75
C VAL A 9 -10.48 9.12 5.27
N SER A 10 -9.16 9.20 5.45
CA SER A 10 -8.39 10.33 4.93
C SER A 10 -8.33 10.33 3.40
N LYS A 11 -7.91 11.45 2.79
CA LYS A 11 -7.66 11.52 1.34
C LYS A 11 -6.63 10.49 0.84
N LYS A 12 -5.77 9.99 1.73
CA LYS A 12 -4.75 8.96 1.43
C LYS A 12 -5.25 7.53 1.67
N GLY A 13 -6.51 7.36 2.05
CA GLY A 13 -7.11 6.04 2.32
C GLY A 13 -6.93 5.54 3.77
N THR A 14 -6.14 6.23 4.61
CA THR A 14 -5.96 5.85 6.02
C THR A 14 -7.27 5.97 6.80
N LYS A 15 -7.71 4.89 7.43
CA LYS A 15 -8.85 4.88 8.36
C LYS A 15 -8.43 5.46 9.71
N VAL A 16 -9.27 6.33 10.27
CA VAL A 16 -9.04 6.99 11.56
C VAL A 16 -10.35 7.12 12.32
N VAL A 17 -10.27 7.29 13.64
CA VAL A 17 -11.41 7.65 14.49
C VAL A 17 -11.08 8.95 15.24
N THR A 18 -12.09 9.66 15.76
CA THR A 18 -11.80 10.85 16.57
C THR A 18 -11.58 10.48 18.03
N ALA A 19 -10.73 11.22 18.73
CA ALA A 19 -10.50 11.05 20.16
C ALA A 19 -11.78 11.33 20.97
N THR A 20 -12.59 12.29 20.52
CA THR A 20 -13.91 12.58 21.09
C THR A 20 -14.85 11.39 20.99
N ASP A 21 -15.03 10.82 19.80
CA ASP A 21 -15.94 9.67 19.60
C ASP A 21 -15.45 8.45 20.38
N LEU A 22 -14.13 8.20 20.40
CA LEU A 22 -13.55 7.10 21.16
C LEU A 22 -13.77 7.27 22.67
N HIS A 23 -13.54 8.47 23.22
CA HIS A 23 -13.73 8.75 24.64
C HIS A 23 -15.20 8.57 25.06
N GLN A 24 -16.13 9.07 24.25
CA GLN A 24 -17.56 8.91 24.46
C GLN A 24 -18.00 7.45 24.34
N ALA A 25 -17.52 6.72 23.33
CA ALA A 25 -17.82 5.31 23.14
C ALA A 25 -17.30 4.43 24.28
N LEU A 26 -16.16 4.79 24.88
CA LEU A 26 -15.64 4.13 26.08
C LEU A 26 -16.38 4.55 27.37
N GLU A 27 -17.39 5.40 27.27
CA GLU A 27 -18.17 5.97 28.39
C GLU A 27 -17.27 6.56 29.49
N MET A 28 -16.22 7.26 29.09
CA MET A 28 -15.32 7.91 30.02
C MET A 28 -15.90 9.24 30.53
N PRO A 29 -15.56 9.68 31.75
CA PRO A 29 -16.11 10.94 32.28
C PRO A 29 -15.69 12.15 31.43
N ASN A 30 -16.66 12.91 30.93
CA ASN A 30 -16.42 14.06 30.02
C ASN A 30 -15.49 15.12 30.60
N HIS A 31 -15.58 15.39 31.92
CA HIS A 31 -14.72 16.34 32.60
C HIS A 31 -13.24 15.91 32.65
N HIS A 32 -12.94 14.64 32.37
CA HIS A 32 -11.57 14.11 32.27
C HIS A 32 -11.08 14.00 30.81
N TYR A 33 -11.83 14.49 29.82
CA TYR A 33 -11.44 14.37 28.42
C TYR A 33 -10.01 14.86 28.17
N SER A 34 -9.71 16.12 28.50
CA SER A 34 -8.39 16.71 28.21
C SER A 34 -7.25 16.00 28.92
N VAL A 35 -7.49 15.51 30.16
CA VAL A 35 -6.51 14.76 30.94
C VAL A 35 -6.27 13.38 30.32
N ASN A 36 -7.33 12.69 29.92
CA ASN A 36 -7.26 11.37 29.31
C ASN A 36 -6.55 11.42 27.96
N VAL A 37 -6.92 12.37 27.09
CA VAL A 37 -6.29 12.53 25.78
C VAL A 37 -4.82 12.91 25.93
N LYS A 38 -4.49 13.86 26.81
CA LYS A 38 -3.08 14.20 27.09
C LYS A 38 -2.30 13.00 27.59
N LYS A 39 -2.91 12.15 28.43
CA LYS A 39 -2.29 10.89 28.85
C LYS A 39 -2.08 9.97 27.65
N TRP A 40 -3.11 9.74 26.83
CA TRP A 40 -3.02 8.87 25.67
C TRP A 40 -1.88 9.26 24.73
N LEU A 41 -1.71 10.56 24.45
CA LEU A 41 -0.66 11.04 23.56
C LEU A 41 0.76 10.96 24.15
N ASN A 42 0.91 10.70 25.45
CA ASN A 42 2.20 10.73 26.16
C ASN A 42 2.59 9.39 26.83
N ASP A 43 1.70 8.40 26.84
CA ASP A 43 1.94 7.08 27.42
C ASP A 43 2.72 6.17 26.44
N PHE A 44 3.18 5.03 26.93
CA PHE A 44 3.85 4.02 26.11
C PHE A 44 2.88 2.93 25.69
N TYR A 45 2.95 2.55 24.41
CA TYR A 45 2.16 1.47 23.84
C TYR A 45 3.06 0.52 23.07
N ASP A 46 2.63 -0.73 23.00
CA ASP A 46 3.27 -1.79 22.23
C ASP A 46 2.73 -1.77 20.81
N PHE A 47 3.28 -0.93 19.94
CA PHE A 47 2.93 -0.85 18.52
C PHE A 47 3.61 -1.99 17.75
N GLU A 48 3.20 -2.24 16.50
CA GLU A 48 3.84 -3.26 15.66
C GLU A 48 5.35 -3.03 15.46
N ASP A 49 5.80 -1.77 15.45
CA ASP A 49 7.21 -1.38 15.32
C ASP A 49 7.94 -1.28 16.66
N GLY A 50 7.29 -1.67 17.76
CA GLY A 50 7.86 -1.79 19.09
C GLY A 50 7.21 -0.91 20.16
N ILE A 51 7.79 -0.96 21.36
CA ILE A 51 7.29 -0.21 22.52
C ILE A 51 7.76 1.23 22.44
N ARG A 52 6.84 2.16 22.16
CA ARG A 52 7.15 3.59 22.01
C ARG A 52 5.96 4.48 22.38
N LYS A 53 6.20 5.80 22.40
CA LYS A 53 5.13 6.80 22.47
C LYS A 53 4.46 6.98 21.10
N PRO A 54 3.19 7.42 21.07
CA PRO A 54 2.50 7.76 19.82
C PRO A 54 3.22 8.90 19.09
N VAL A 55 3.32 8.79 17.77
CA VAL A 55 4.00 9.73 16.88
C VAL A 55 2.97 10.56 16.12
N ARG A 56 3.18 11.87 16.12
CA ARG A 56 2.32 12.82 15.39
C ARG A 56 2.42 12.57 13.88
N MET A 57 1.30 12.64 13.18
CA MET A 57 1.11 12.32 11.75
C MET A 57 1.28 10.85 11.37
N GLN A 58 1.52 9.97 12.34
CA GLN A 58 1.56 8.52 12.17
C GLN A 58 0.41 7.88 12.93
N ASP A 59 0.40 8.03 14.25
CA ASP A 59 -0.62 7.43 15.13
C ASP A 59 -1.76 8.42 15.43
N PHE A 60 -1.47 9.71 15.40
CA PHE A 60 -2.47 10.75 15.65
C PHE A 60 -2.19 12.05 14.89
N ALA A 61 -3.25 12.83 14.63
CA ALA A 61 -3.15 14.16 14.03
C ALA A 61 -4.15 15.13 14.69
N PRO A 62 -3.78 16.42 14.89
CA PRO A 62 -4.71 17.39 15.46
C PRO A 62 -5.88 17.66 14.50
N ARG A 63 -7.08 17.73 15.06
CA ARG A 63 -8.31 18.08 14.34
C ARG A 63 -8.72 19.50 14.69
N LYS A 64 -8.91 20.35 13.68
CA LYS A 64 -9.49 21.68 13.86
C LYS A 64 -11.00 21.53 14.03
N VAL A 65 -11.52 21.76 15.24
CA VAL A 65 -12.96 21.80 15.50
C VAL A 65 -13.44 23.23 15.29
N GLY A 66 -14.31 23.45 14.31
CA GLY A 66 -14.78 24.78 13.91
C GLY A 66 -15.65 25.48 14.97
N ASP A 67 -16.45 24.72 15.72
CA ASP A 67 -17.47 25.26 16.62
C ASP A 67 -17.05 25.36 18.09
N ASN A 68 -15.89 24.82 18.48
CA ASN A 68 -15.42 24.92 19.86
C ASN A 68 -13.88 24.96 19.96
N PRO A 69 -13.26 26.14 19.84
CA PRO A 69 -11.80 26.30 19.74
C PRO A 69 -11.03 26.00 21.04
N ILE A 70 -11.74 25.69 22.14
CA ILE A 70 -11.15 25.45 23.46
C ILE A 70 -10.76 23.97 23.66
N LEU A 71 -11.34 23.06 22.88
CA LEU A 71 -11.18 21.62 23.07
C LEU A 71 -10.30 21.03 21.97
N ASP A 72 -9.05 20.69 22.32
CA ASP A 72 -8.13 20.01 21.42
C ASP A 72 -8.64 18.59 21.11
N ASP A 73 -9.05 18.34 19.87
CA ASP A 73 -9.47 17.03 19.38
C ASP A 73 -8.45 16.46 18.39
N TYR A 74 -8.47 15.14 18.21
CA TYR A 74 -7.45 14.43 17.44
C TYR A 74 -8.08 13.34 16.59
N TYR A 75 -7.54 13.15 15.39
CA TYR A 75 -7.68 11.90 14.65
C TYR A 75 -6.69 10.89 15.20
N LEU A 76 -7.13 9.65 15.41
CA LEU A 76 -6.35 8.53 15.91
C LEU A 76 -6.35 7.42 14.86
N SER A 77 -5.20 6.81 14.60
CA SER A 77 -5.13 5.59 13.78
C SER A 77 -5.94 4.46 14.44
N ILE A 78 -6.39 3.50 13.64
CA ILE A 78 -7.12 2.33 14.13
C ILE A 78 -6.26 1.56 15.15
N GLU A 79 -4.98 1.34 14.83
CA GLU A 79 -4.02 0.71 15.74
C GLU A 79 -3.93 1.45 17.07
N PHE A 80 -3.72 2.76 17.03
CA PHE A 80 -3.58 3.53 18.25
C PHE A 80 -4.87 3.55 19.08
N ALA A 81 -6.03 3.69 18.44
CA ALA A 81 -7.33 3.63 19.10
C ALA A 81 -7.59 2.26 19.76
N LYS A 82 -7.16 1.15 19.12
CA LYS A 82 -7.20 -0.19 19.71
C LYS A 82 -6.34 -0.28 20.96
N LYS A 83 -5.10 0.23 20.91
CA LYS A 83 -4.21 0.26 22.09
C LYS A 83 -4.85 1.08 23.21
N ILE A 84 -5.32 2.30 22.95
CA ILE A 84 -6.04 3.12 23.94
C ILE A 84 -7.20 2.33 24.58
N THR A 85 -8.00 1.67 23.75
CA THR A 85 -9.15 0.87 24.20
C THR A 85 -8.72 -0.25 25.14
N LEU A 86 -7.69 -1.03 24.77
CA LEU A 86 -7.19 -2.16 25.57
C LEU A 86 -6.67 -1.72 26.94
N TYR A 87 -5.98 -0.57 26.99
CA TYR A 87 -5.44 0.06 28.20
C TYR A 87 -6.50 0.80 29.03
N SER A 88 -7.71 1.00 28.49
CA SER A 88 -8.80 1.64 29.23
C SER A 88 -9.39 0.74 30.32
N ARG A 89 -10.03 1.37 31.31
CA ARG A 89 -10.84 0.69 32.34
C ARG A 89 -12.33 0.61 31.97
N SER A 90 -12.67 0.86 30.70
CA SER A 90 -14.06 0.86 30.23
C SER A 90 -14.66 -0.55 30.26
N LYS A 91 -15.94 -0.65 30.62
CA LYS A 91 -16.72 -1.90 30.51
C LYS A 91 -16.93 -2.32 29.05
N PHE A 92 -16.85 -1.37 28.11
CA PHE A 92 -17.03 -1.62 26.68
C PHE A 92 -15.72 -1.96 25.95
N LYS A 93 -14.59 -2.01 26.66
CA LYS A 93 -13.27 -2.17 26.04
C LYS A 93 -13.16 -3.40 25.14
N LEU A 94 -13.76 -4.52 25.55
CA LEU A 94 -13.70 -5.77 24.77
C LEU A 94 -14.49 -5.65 23.46
N ARG A 95 -15.65 -4.99 23.49
CA ARG A 95 -16.48 -4.78 22.30
C ARG A 95 -15.73 -3.95 21.26
N PHE A 96 -15.18 -2.81 21.67
CA PHE A 96 -14.46 -1.92 20.76
C PHE A 96 -13.10 -2.47 20.36
N ALA A 97 -12.38 -3.17 21.23
CA ALA A 97 -11.14 -3.84 20.86
C ALA A 97 -11.36 -4.89 19.77
N LYS A 98 -12.41 -5.72 19.87
CA LYS A 98 -12.78 -6.69 18.80
C LYS A 98 -13.20 -6.00 17.51
N TRP A 99 -13.84 -4.85 17.61
CA TRP A 99 -14.25 -4.08 16.44
C TRP A 99 -13.03 -3.46 15.72
N PHE A 100 -12.10 -2.85 16.45
CA PHE A 100 -10.83 -2.38 15.91
C PHE A 100 -9.98 -3.52 15.34
N ASP A 101 -9.93 -4.67 16.01
CA ASP A 101 -9.23 -5.86 15.54
C ASP A 101 -9.76 -6.33 14.16
N ARG A 102 -11.07 -6.33 13.94
CA ARG A 102 -11.64 -6.64 12.63
C ARG A 102 -11.27 -5.60 11.56
N LEU A 103 -11.29 -4.31 11.90
CA LEU A 103 -10.89 -3.26 10.97
C LEU A 103 -9.40 -3.37 10.59
N GLU A 104 -8.54 -3.72 11.55
CA GLU A 104 -7.14 -4.03 11.32
C GLU A 104 -6.96 -5.32 10.52
N MET A 105 -7.78 -6.35 10.71
CA MET A 105 -7.70 -7.57 9.89
C MET A 105 -8.11 -7.31 8.44
N GLU A 106 -9.10 -6.45 8.20
CA GLU A 106 -9.46 -5.99 6.86
C GLU A 106 -8.30 -5.21 6.21
N GLU A 107 -7.55 -4.42 6.98
CA GLU A 107 -6.33 -3.73 6.52
C GLU A 107 -5.11 -4.67 6.42
N GLY A 108 -5.00 -5.64 7.30
CA GLY A 108 -3.91 -6.61 7.46
C GLY A 108 -4.04 -7.84 6.56
N SER A 109 -5.19 -8.03 5.92
CA SER A 109 -5.36 -8.89 4.73
C SER A 109 -4.37 -8.52 3.61
N LEU A 110 -3.84 -7.29 3.63
CA LEU A 110 -2.74 -6.88 2.76
C LEU A 110 -1.40 -7.62 3.06
N ARG A 111 -1.21 -8.16 4.28
CA ARG A 111 0.04 -8.81 4.72
C ARG A 111 0.04 -10.34 4.65
N ASN A 112 -1.12 -10.99 4.70
CA ASN A 112 -1.24 -12.45 4.61
C ASN A 112 -1.96 -12.85 3.33
N LEU A 113 -1.22 -13.31 2.33
CA LEU A 113 -1.81 -13.86 1.11
C LEU A 113 -2.44 -15.23 1.42
N SER A 114 -3.67 -15.43 0.96
CA SER A 114 -4.25 -16.77 0.89
C SER A 114 -3.44 -17.65 -0.06
N GLN A 115 -3.56 -18.97 0.07
CA GLN A 115 -2.90 -19.92 -0.85
C GLN A 115 -3.26 -19.62 -2.31
N GLU A 116 -4.53 -19.32 -2.58
CA GLU A 116 -5.03 -18.97 -3.91
C GLU A 116 -4.41 -17.66 -4.42
N GLN A 117 -4.36 -16.62 -3.59
CA GLN A 117 -3.72 -15.35 -3.96
C GLN A 117 -2.22 -15.52 -4.24
N ALA A 118 -1.52 -16.36 -3.46
CA ALA A 118 -0.11 -16.65 -3.68
C ALA A 118 0.13 -17.39 -5.00
N LEU A 119 -0.72 -18.37 -5.34
CA LEU A 119 -0.67 -19.09 -6.62
C LEU A 119 -0.94 -18.13 -7.80
N HIS A 120 -1.93 -17.25 -7.69
CA HIS A 120 -2.20 -16.25 -8.72
C HIS A 120 -1.04 -15.27 -8.90
N LEU A 121 -0.41 -14.82 -7.82
CA LEU A 121 0.77 -13.97 -7.91
C LEU A 121 1.94 -14.71 -8.59
N ALA A 122 2.09 -16.01 -8.36
CA ALA A 122 3.10 -16.82 -9.05
C ALA A 122 2.82 -16.92 -10.56
N GLU A 123 1.57 -17.12 -10.98
CA GLU A 123 1.20 -17.10 -12.40
C GLU A 123 1.38 -15.71 -13.02
N LEU A 124 0.99 -14.66 -12.31
CA LEU A 124 1.22 -13.29 -12.73
C LEU A 124 2.72 -13.00 -12.92
N THR A 125 3.55 -13.51 -12.01
CA THR A 125 5.02 -13.40 -12.09
C THR A 125 5.55 -14.02 -13.37
N LYS A 126 5.04 -15.20 -13.76
CA LYS A 126 5.40 -15.85 -15.03
C LYS A 126 4.94 -15.03 -16.23
N ALA A 127 3.73 -14.48 -16.22
CA ALA A 127 3.25 -13.60 -17.29
C ALA A 127 4.14 -12.34 -17.41
N MET A 128 4.53 -11.75 -16.29
CA MET A 128 5.41 -10.57 -16.23
C MET A 128 6.87 -10.86 -16.60
N SER A 129 7.24 -12.10 -16.94
CA SER A 129 8.51 -12.39 -17.63
C SER A 129 8.53 -11.87 -19.07
N ARG A 130 7.35 -11.61 -19.65
CA ARG A 130 7.20 -11.09 -21.01
C ARG A 130 7.14 -9.58 -21.04
N VAL A 131 7.87 -9.00 -21.97
CA VAL A 131 7.97 -7.55 -22.15
C VAL A 131 6.62 -6.92 -22.55
N SER A 132 5.81 -7.62 -23.36
CA SER A 132 4.48 -7.15 -23.76
C SER A 132 3.53 -6.97 -22.55
N CYS A 133 3.54 -7.92 -21.61
CA CYS A 133 2.75 -7.86 -20.38
C CYS A 133 3.20 -6.70 -19.48
N GLN A 134 4.52 -6.50 -19.35
CA GLN A 134 5.08 -5.38 -18.59
C GLN A 134 4.65 -4.02 -19.19
N GLU A 135 4.71 -3.87 -20.52
CA GLU A 135 4.27 -2.64 -21.20
C GLU A 135 2.76 -2.40 -21.08
N ALA A 136 1.96 -3.47 -21.13
CA ALA A 136 0.51 -3.36 -20.96
C ALA A 136 0.15 -2.83 -19.56
N ALA A 137 0.78 -3.38 -18.51
CA ALA A 137 0.59 -2.92 -17.14
C ALA A 137 1.06 -1.47 -16.94
N GLU A 138 2.24 -1.11 -17.48
CA GLU A 138 2.78 0.25 -17.44
C GLU A 138 1.83 1.24 -18.13
N ARG A 139 1.25 0.86 -19.28
CA ARG A 139 0.30 1.68 -20.04
C ARG A 139 -1.00 1.91 -19.28
N GLU A 140 -1.54 0.88 -18.62
CA GLU A 140 -2.75 1.02 -17.81
C GLU A 140 -2.48 1.85 -16.55
N HIS A 141 -1.33 1.68 -15.90
CA HIS A 141 -0.92 2.54 -14.79
C HIS A 141 -0.81 4.01 -15.22
N LEU A 142 -0.21 4.29 -16.38
CA LEU A 142 -0.17 5.63 -16.96
C LEU A 142 -1.58 6.16 -17.25
N ARG A 143 -2.51 5.32 -17.71
CA ARG A 143 -3.91 5.70 -17.95
C ARG A 143 -4.59 6.13 -16.65
N THR A 144 -4.44 5.34 -15.59
CA THR A 144 -4.93 5.67 -14.25
C THR A 144 -4.30 6.95 -13.72
N TYR A 145 -3.00 7.15 -13.94
CA TYR A 145 -2.31 8.39 -13.57
C TYR A 145 -2.90 9.60 -14.30
N LYS A 146 -3.04 9.54 -15.64
CA LYS A 146 -3.64 10.62 -16.44
C LYS A 146 -5.05 10.95 -15.98
N SER A 147 -5.87 9.93 -15.70
CA SER A 147 -7.23 10.14 -15.20
C SER A 147 -7.28 10.92 -13.88
N ARG A 148 -6.24 10.79 -13.04
CA ARG A 148 -6.11 11.53 -11.76
C ARG A 148 -5.51 12.93 -11.91
N ASN A 149 -4.92 13.23 -13.06
CA ASN A 149 -4.18 14.48 -13.34
C ASN A 149 -4.75 15.20 -14.58
N GLU A 150 -6.08 15.24 -14.72
CA GLU A 150 -6.76 16.00 -15.79
C GLU A 150 -6.31 15.62 -17.21
N GLY A 151 -5.96 14.35 -17.44
CA GLY A 151 -5.48 13.83 -18.72
C GLY A 151 -3.99 14.08 -18.99
N GLN A 152 -3.29 14.81 -18.12
CA GLN A 152 -1.89 15.17 -18.31
C GLN A 152 -0.94 14.04 -17.86
N ALA A 153 0.19 13.90 -18.57
CA ALA A 153 1.25 12.94 -18.25
C ALA A 153 2.49 13.60 -17.61
N ASN A 154 2.36 14.86 -17.20
CA ASN A 154 3.45 15.62 -16.60
C ASN A 154 3.97 14.87 -15.37
N ASN A 155 5.28 14.80 -15.20
CA ASN A 155 5.93 14.13 -14.07
C ASN A 155 5.68 12.62 -13.91
N TRP A 156 5.07 11.94 -14.89
CA TRP A 156 4.79 10.50 -14.85
C TRP A 156 6.00 9.67 -14.41
N TRP A 157 7.15 9.89 -15.04
CA TRP A 157 8.37 9.13 -14.75
C TRP A 157 8.89 9.34 -13.33
N GLY A 158 8.70 10.53 -12.77
CA GLY A 158 9.05 10.86 -11.39
C GLY A 158 8.12 10.16 -10.40
N TYR A 159 6.82 10.27 -10.63
CA TYR A 159 5.79 9.58 -9.84
C TYR A 159 5.99 8.05 -9.88
N ARG A 160 6.20 7.47 -11.07
CA ARG A 160 6.41 6.03 -11.21
C ARG A 160 7.67 5.58 -10.46
N ALA A 161 8.76 6.33 -10.52
CA ALA A 161 9.98 6.01 -9.78
C ALA A 161 9.74 6.01 -8.25
N GLU A 162 9.00 6.99 -7.73
CA GLU A 162 8.60 7.05 -6.32
C GLU A 162 7.76 5.83 -5.92
N VAL A 163 6.77 5.46 -6.73
CA VAL A 163 5.92 4.26 -6.52
C VAL A 163 6.74 2.98 -6.53
N LEU A 164 7.70 2.85 -7.46
CA LEU A 164 8.59 1.69 -7.54
C LEU A 164 9.60 1.64 -6.38
N GLY A 165 9.76 2.74 -5.64
CA GLY A 165 10.62 2.84 -4.46
C GLY A 165 12.10 3.02 -4.80
N TYR A 166 12.42 3.76 -5.87
CA TYR A 166 13.79 4.13 -6.17
C TYR A 166 13.91 5.57 -6.67
N THR A 167 15.09 6.14 -6.55
CA THR A 167 15.48 7.35 -7.28
C THR A 167 16.37 7.02 -8.48
N ALA A 168 16.40 7.90 -9.48
CA ALA A 168 17.30 7.73 -10.62
C ALA A 168 18.78 7.77 -10.21
N GLU A 169 19.10 8.49 -9.13
CA GLU A 169 20.44 8.55 -8.55
C GLU A 169 20.83 7.22 -7.89
N GLU A 170 19.94 6.63 -7.07
CA GLU A 170 20.15 5.32 -6.46
C GLU A 170 20.40 4.22 -7.50
N LEU A 171 19.65 4.22 -8.62
CA LEU A 171 19.88 3.26 -9.70
C LEU A 171 21.26 3.46 -10.35
N ARG A 172 21.68 4.70 -10.59
CA ARG A 172 23.01 5.00 -11.14
C ARG A 172 24.12 4.56 -10.19
N ASP A 173 23.95 4.79 -8.90
CA ASP A 173 24.93 4.38 -7.88
C ASP A 173 25.02 2.86 -7.75
N LYS A 174 23.89 2.15 -7.78
CA LYS A 174 23.89 0.68 -7.83
C LYS A 174 24.66 0.17 -9.05
N LEU A 175 24.45 0.78 -10.23
CA LEU A 175 25.18 0.39 -11.44
C LEU A 175 26.68 0.67 -11.35
N ARG A 176 27.08 1.83 -10.82
CA ARG A 176 28.49 2.17 -10.58
C ARG A 176 29.17 1.16 -9.66
N ARG A 177 28.51 0.76 -8.57
CA ARG A 177 29.02 -0.29 -7.65
C ARG A 177 29.21 -1.64 -8.34
N HIS A 178 28.42 -1.94 -9.36
CA HIS A 178 28.56 -3.13 -10.19
C HIS A 178 29.49 -2.94 -11.42
N GLY A 179 30.22 -1.83 -11.51
CA GLY A 179 31.12 -1.53 -12.63
C GLY A 179 30.42 -1.28 -13.96
N LYS A 180 29.11 -0.99 -13.95
CA LYS A 180 28.29 -0.78 -15.15
C LYS A 180 28.02 0.71 -15.38
N SER A 181 28.04 1.12 -16.65
CA SER A 181 27.62 2.48 -17.04
C SER A 181 26.10 2.60 -17.13
N ALA A 182 25.60 3.76 -16.69
CA ALA A 182 24.21 4.20 -16.82
C ALA A 182 23.97 5.10 -18.06
N GLN A 183 25.03 5.48 -18.77
CA GLN A 183 24.95 6.43 -19.87
C GLN A 183 24.18 5.83 -21.06
N GLY A 184 23.25 6.60 -21.65
CA GLY A 184 22.45 6.20 -22.80
C GLY A 184 21.33 5.18 -22.52
N LYS A 185 21.15 4.76 -21.26
CA LYS A 185 20.13 3.77 -20.89
C LYS A 185 18.82 4.42 -20.49
N ASN A 186 17.71 3.89 -21.00
CA ASN A 186 16.37 4.23 -20.51
C ASN A 186 16.07 3.55 -19.16
N GLN A 187 14.97 3.92 -18.50
CA GLN A 187 14.61 3.42 -17.17
C GLN A 187 14.55 1.88 -17.11
N ARG A 188 13.96 1.24 -18.13
CA ARG A 188 13.88 -0.23 -18.23
C ARG A 188 15.25 -0.88 -18.32
N GLN A 189 16.13 -0.35 -19.17
CA GLN A 189 17.50 -0.82 -19.32
C GLN A 189 18.33 -0.61 -18.04
N LEU A 190 18.08 0.46 -17.28
CA LEU A 190 18.72 0.70 -15.99
C LEU A 190 18.29 -0.36 -14.97
N LEU A 191 16.98 -0.62 -14.83
CA LEU A 191 16.44 -1.65 -13.94
C LEU A 191 17.01 -3.03 -14.29
N ALA A 192 16.93 -3.42 -15.56
CA ALA A 192 17.45 -4.71 -16.04
C ALA A 192 18.97 -4.85 -15.80
N SER A 193 19.72 -3.74 -15.89
CA SER A 193 21.16 -3.74 -15.65
C SER A 193 21.53 -3.95 -14.18
N VAL A 194 20.67 -3.54 -13.25
CA VAL A 194 20.82 -3.78 -11.80
C VAL A 194 20.44 -5.22 -11.47
N ASP A 195 19.25 -5.64 -11.87
CA ASP A 195 18.73 -7.00 -11.67
C ASP A 195 17.60 -7.23 -12.68
N LYS A 196 17.71 -8.24 -13.54
CA LYS A 196 16.70 -8.51 -14.60
C LYS A 196 15.29 -8.71 -14.03
N TYR A 197 15.18 -9.19 -12.79
CA TYR A 197 13.90 -9.41 -12.12
C TYR A 197 13.23 -8.13 -11.61
N GLU A 198 13.93 -6.99 -11.62
CA GLU A 198 13.29 -5.68 -11.40
C GLU A 198 12.24 -5.36 -12.47
N LEU A 199 12.37 -5.93 -13.67
CA LEU A 199 11.36 -5.76 -14.72
C LEU A 199 10.03 -6.43 -14.35
N VAL A 200 10.11 -7.66 -13.80
CA VAL A 200 8.94 -8.38 -13.29
C VAL A 200 8.31 -7.61 -12.14
N ARG A 201 9.13 -7.19 -11.18
CA ARG A 201 8.70 -6.39 -10.02
C ARG A 201 7.97 -5.13 -10.46
N ALA A 202 8.54 -4.38 -11.40
CA ALA A 202 7.95 -3.15 -11.89
C ALA A 202 6.60 -3.39 -12.60
N GLY A 203 6.51 -4.43 -13.44
CA GLY A 203 5.25 -4.80 -14.11
C GLY A 203 4.14 -5.19 -13.13
N VAL A 204 4.47 -5.94 -12.08
CA VAL A 204 3.52 -6.29 -11.01
C VAL A 204 3.07 -5.05 -10.24
N ILE A 205 3.99 -4.16 -9.87
CA ILE A 205 3.64 -2.90 -9.19
C ILE A 205 2.72 -2.05 -10.07
N ASP A 206 3.06 -1.87 -11.34
CA ASP A 206 2.25 -1.09 -12.29
C ASP A 206 0.83 -1.66 -12.40
N LEU A 207 0.69 -2.99 -12.48
CA LEU A 207 -0.62 -3.63 -12.51
C LEU A 207 -1.43 -3.34 -11.24
N PHE A 208 -0.84 -3.55 -10.07
CA PHE A 208 -1.56 -3.37 -8.81
C PHE A 208 -1.99 -1.92 -8.58
N VAL A 209 -1.16 -0.95 -8.96
CA VAL A 209 -1.54 0.46 -8.85
C VAL A 209 -2.59 0.84 -9.90
N SER A 210 -2.55 0.25 -11.10
CA SER A 210 -3.53 0.54 -12.14
C SER A 210 -4.94 0.09 -11.76
N ILE A 211 -5.08 -1.04 -11.05
CA ILE A 211 -6.35 -1.52 -10.48
C ILE A 211 -6.72 -0.85 -9.15
N GLY A 212 -5.97 0.16 -8.71
CA GLY A 212 -6.32 1.01 -7.57
C GLY A 212 -5.80 0.57 -6.22
N LYS A 213 -4.91 -0.44 -6.13
CA LYS A 213 -4.25 -0.77 -4.86
C LYS A 213 -3.23 0.31 -4.47
N THR A 214 -2.88 0.34 -3.18
CA THR A 214 -1.92 1.32 -2.65
C THR A 214 -0.49 1.02 -3.15
N ALA A 215 0.35 2.05 -3.23
CA ALA A 215 1.76 1.89 -3.61
C ALA A 215 2.54 1.01 -2.63
N GLU A 216 2.12 0.94 -1.36
CA GLU A 216 2.72 0.04 -0.38
C GLU A 216 2.39 -1.42 -0.68
N TYR A 217 1.10 -1.74 -0.87
CA TYR A 217 0.68 -3.10 -1.22
C TYR A 217 1.30 -3.56 -2.55
N ALA A 218 1.28 -2.69 -3.56
CA ALA A 218 1.85 -2.99 -4.86
C ALA A 218 3.35 -3.32 -4.76
N ARG A 219 4.11 -2.57 -3.94
CA ARG A 219 5.54 -2.85 -3.68
C ARG A 219 5.74 -4.19 -2.98
N GLN A 220 4.94 -4.52 -1.97
CA GLN A 220 5.01 -5.82 -1.28
C GLN A 220 4.76 -6.98 -2.26
N MET A 221 3.73 -6.88 -3.09
CA MET A 221 3.45 -7.89 -4.13
C MET A 221 4.56 -7.96 -5.19
N GLY A 222 5.11 -6.81 -5.57
CA GLY A 222 6.25 -6.73 -6.49
C GLY A 222 7.52 -7.38 -5.93
N ASP A 223 7.82 -7.20 -4.65
CA ASP A 223 8.97 -7.81 -3.97
C ASP A 223 8.82 -9.33 -3.87
N LEU A 224 7.61 -9.81 -3.59
CA LEU A 224 7.30 -11.23 -3.59
C LEU A 224 7.37 -11.83 -5.01
N ALA A 225 6.81 -11.15 -6.01
CA ALA A 225 6.93 -11.55 -7.41
C ALA A 225 8.39 -11.62 -7.88
N LYS A 226 9.22 -10.65 -7.48
CA LYS A 226 10.67 -10.69 -7.74
C LYS A 226 11.31 -11.94 -7.13
N SER A 227 10.90 -12.33 -5.93
CA SER A 227 11.40 -13.53 -5.24
C SER A 227 10.96 -14.80 -5.95
N PHE A 228 9.71 -14.88 -6.41
CA PHE A 228 9.23 -15.97 -7.25
C PHE A 228 9.99 -16.05 -8.58
N ALA A 229 10.21 -14.92 -9.25
CA ALA A 229 10.93 -14.89 -10.53
C ALA A 229 12.37 -15.42 -10.39
N LYS A 230 13.03 -15.10 -9.27
CA LYS A 230 14.33 -15.68 -8.91
C LYS A 230 14.25 -17.17 -8.63
N GLY A 231 13.28 -17.61 -7.83
CA GLY A 231 13.10 -19.02 -7.48
C GLY A 231 12.77 -19.90 -8.68
N PHE A 232 11.97 -19.39 -9.63
CA PHE A 232 11.65 -20.06 -10.89
C PHE A 232 12.74 -19.89 -11.95
N ALA A 233 13.80 -19.13 -11.67
CA ALA A 233 14.87 -18.80 -12.61
C ALA A 233 14.34 -18.24 -13.95
N LEU A 234 13.31 -17.37 -13.91
CA LEU A 234 12.66 -16.90 -15.13
C LEU A 234 13.64 -16.16 -16.07
N GLU A 235 13.41 -16.35 -17.37
CA GLU A 235 14.04 -15.54 -18.42
C GLU A 235 13.09 -14.42 -18.82
N ILE A 236 13.65 -13.24 -19.05
CA ILE A 236 12.86 -12.10 -19.55
C ILE A 236 12.87 -12.18 -21.07
N THR A 237 11.69 -12.38 -21.66
CA THR A 237 11.53 -12.53 -23.11
C THR A 237 10.96 -11.26 -23.72
N ASP A 238 11.64 -10.74 -24.74
CA ASP A 238 11.09 -9.67 -25.58
C ASP A 238 10.21 -10.26 -26.68
N ASP A 239 8.91 -10.32 -26.40
CA ASP A 239 7.89 -10.91 -27.26
C ASP A 239 7.18 -9.90 -28.16
N ARG A 240 7.75 -8.68 -28.32
CA ARG A 240 7.15 -7.60 -29.14
C ARG A 240 7.41 -7.78 -30.64
N ASP A 241 8.56 -8.35 -31.01
CA ASP A 241 8.99 -8.48 -32.41
C ASP A 241 8.78 -9.90 -32.98
N GLY A 242 8.26 -10.85 -32.18
CA GLY A 242 8.10 -12.25 -32.55
C GLY A 242 6.64 -12.69 -32.55
N MET A 243 6.07 -12.94 -33.74
CA MET A 243 5.02 -13.94 -33.88
C MET A 243 5.62 -15.30 -33.53
N ASP A 244 5.57 -15.68 -32.25
CA ASP A 244 5.52 -17.10 -31.95
C ASP A 244 4.10 -17.55 -32.37
N LEU A 245 4.00 -18.46 -33.34
CA LEU A 245 2.73 -18.94 -33.89
C LEU A 245 1.77 -19.52 -32.82
N PHE A 246 2.27 -19.73 -31.61
CA PHE A 246 1.55 -20.31 -30.47
C PHE A 246 1.41 -19.36 -29.26
N SER A 247 1.92 -18.12 -29.32
CA SER A 247 1.97 -17.23 -28.14
C SER A 247 0.97 -16.05 -28.14
N SER A 248 0.38 -15.74 -29.29
CA SER A 248 -0.13 -14.38 -29.56
C SER A 248 -1.60 -14.08 -29.22
N THR A 249 -2.43 -15.06 -28.82
CA THR A 249 -3.87 -14.79 -28.55
C THR A 249 -4.35 -15.22 -27.17
N ALA A 250 -3.62 -16.07 -26.44
CA ALA A 250 -4.04 -16.55 -25.12
C ALA A 250 -3.83 -15.52 -23.98
N ASN A 251 -2.93 -14.54 -24.14
CA ASN A 251 -2.28 -13.91 -22.98
C ASN A 251 -2.77 -12.50 -22.62
N ALA A 252 -3.30 -11.72 -23.57
CA ALA A 252 -4.00 -10.48 -23.24
C ALA A 252 -5.35 -10.77 -22.55
N ASN A 253 -5.97 -11.91 -22.89
CA ASN A 253 -7.16 -12.41 -22.20
C ASN A 253 -6.81 -12.95 -20.82
N ALA A 254 -5.75 -13.74 -20.67
CA ALA A 254 -5.28 -14.17 -19.34
C ALA A 254 -4.96 -12.99 -18.41
N PHE A 255 -4.37 -11.90 -18.93
CA PHE A 255 -4.17 -10.66 -18.18
C PHE A 255 -5.48 -9.97 -17.80
N ARG A 256 -6.47 -9.91 -18.71
CA ARG A 256 -7.80 -9.35 -18.41
C ARG A 256 -8.60 -10.23 -17.45
N GLU A 257 -8.48 -11.55 -17.54
CA GLU A 257 -9.10 -12.53 -16.66
C GLU A 257 -8.49 -12.45 -15.26
N LEU A 258 -7.17 -12.36 -15.15
CA LEU A 258 -6.47 -12.07 -13.89
C LEU A 258 -6.91 -10.72 -13.32
N GLN A 259 -6.97 -9.68 -14.15
CA GLN A 259 -7.41 -8.34 -13.73
C GLN A 259 -8.86 -8.35 -13.22
N ALA A 260 -9.77 -9.06 -13.90
CA ALA A 260 -11.17 -9.21 -13.49
C ALA A 260 -11.30 -9.98 -12.17
N PHE A 261 -10.57 -11.08 -12.01
CA PHE A 261 -10.61 -11.89 -10.79
C PHE A 261 -10.03 -11.14 -9.57
N MET A 262 -8.99 -10.33 -9.76
CA MET A 262 -8.43 -9.50 -8.68
C MET A 262 -9.33 -8.32 -8.26
N LEU A 263 -10.28 -7.92 -9.13
CA LEU A 263 -11.32 -6.95 -8.80
C LEU A 263 -12.46 -7.60 -8.00
N ASP A 264 -12.78 -8.87 -8.26
CA ASP A 264 -13.82 -9.63 -7.53
C ASP A 264 -13.37 -10.11 -6.14
N ALA A 265 -12.06 -10.28 -5.93
CA ALA A 265 -11.48 -10.65 -4.63
C ALA A 265 -11.18 -9.45 -3.70
N ALA A 266 -11.65 -8.25 -4.04
CA ALA A 266 -11.47 -6.99 -3.30
C ALA A 266 -12.76 -6.57 -2.58
#